data_AF-A0A7S3M7T2-F1
#
_entry.id   AF-A0A7S3M7T2-F1
#
_cell.length_a   1.000
_cell.length_b   1.000
_cell.length_c   1.000
_cell.angle_alpha   90.00
_cell.angle_beta   90.00
_cell.angle_gamma   90.00
#
_symmetry.space_group_name_H-M   'P 1'
#
loop_
_entity.id
_entity.type
_entity.pdbx_description
1 polymer ?
#
loop_
_entity_poly.entity_id
_entity_poly.type
_entity_poly.pdbx_seq_one_letter_code
_entity_poly.pdbx_strand_id
1 'polypeptide(L)'
;VPEDLPLDCAWAEHADRITLEPTWTRKMAENFDRAQVEETLRASFPKFDLKGNPDTDPYRIPSLYKVDEEFPEYLRQVREALGTGVEVISSGGAEWKYVDFCSTEGGKMKGCQFAMEVCRIPPERTLVCGDSGNDESMYRAPGVRGVAVGNSMSELLEHLRAQASAGPKAVQQ
;
A
#
# COMPACT_ATOMS: atom_id res chain seq x y z
N VAL A 1 8.04 2.80 15.13
CA VAL A 1 7.16 3.86 14.58
C VAL A 1 6.96 4.91 15.64
N PRO A 2 7.13 6.21 15.35
CA PRO A 2 6.89 7.27 16.33
C PRO A 2 5.48 7.18 16.92
N GLU A 3 5.34 7.40 18.23
CA GLU A 3 4.02 7.44 18.88
C GLU A 3 3.19 8.67 18.44
N ASP A 4 3.87 9.73 18.01
CA ASP A 4 3.28 11.00 17.58
C ASP A 4 3.70 11.29 16.13
N LEU A 5 3.10 10.58 15.18
CA LEU A 5 3.38 10.82 13.76
C LEU A 5 2.97 12.25 13.40
N PRO A 6 3.85 13.04 12.75
CA PRO A 6 3.49 14.37 12.33
C PRO A 6 2.40 14.30 11.26
N LEU A 7 1.16 14.59 11.64
CA LEU A 7 0.05 14.68 10.71
C LEU A 7 0.05 16.06 10.06
N ASP A 8 0.30 16.11 8.75
CA ASP A 8 0.01 17.33 7.98
C ASP A 8 -1.51 17.48 7.87
N CYS A 9 -2.06 18.31 8.76
CA CYS A 9 -3.47 18.64 8.84
C CYS A 9 -3.76 20.07 8.40
N ALA A 10 -2.84 20.73 7.68
CA ALA A 10 -3.01 22.10 7.24
C ALA A 10 -4.24 22.31 6.33
N TRP A 11 -4.73 21.22 5.72
CA TRP A 11 -5.94 21.20 4.89
C TRP A 11 -7.25 21.14 5.69
N ALA A 12 -7.22 20.84 6.99
CA ALA A 12 -8.41 20.60 7.79
C ALA A 12 -8.82 21.82 8.62
N GLU A 13 -10.11 22.16 8.58
CA GLU A 13 -10.70 23.25 9.40
C GLU A 13 -10.55 22.99 10.91
N HIS A 14 -10.57 21.72 11.31
CA HIS A 14 -10.43 21.27 12.69
C HIS A 14 -9.27 20.28 12.83
N ALA A 15 -8.05 20.74 12.55
CA ALA A 15 -6.83 19.93 12.65
C ALA A 15 -6.63 19.31 14.04
N ASP A 16 -7.08 19.99 15.11
CA ASP A 16 -7.06 19.52 16.50
C ASP A 16 -7.90 18.26 16.75
N ARG A 17 -8.81 17.94 15.83
CA ARG A 17 -9.68 16.75 15.90
C ARG A 17 -9.15 15.58 15.07
N ILE A 18 -8.05 15.76 14.35
CA ILE A 18 -7.44 14.69 13.55
C ILE A 18 -6.44 13.95 14.44
N THR A 19 -6.74 12.69 14.71
CA THR A 19 -5.90 11.80 15.52
C THR A 19 -5.64 10.51 14.77
N LEU A 20 -4.52 9.87 15.05
CA LEU A 20 -4.28 8.50 14.60
C LEU A 20 -5.29 7.54 15.24
N GLU A 21 -5.77 6.57 14.46
CA GLU A 21 -6.59 5.49 14.99
C GLU A 21 -5.66 4.43 15.62
N PRO A 22 -5.74 4.18 16.95
CA PRO A 22 -4.75 3.34 17.64
C PRO A 22 -4.75 1.86 17.20
N THR A 23 -5.90 1.31 16.83
CA THR A 23 -6.01 -0.07 16.35
C THR A 23 -5.41 -0.24 14.96
N TRP A 24 -5.55 0.74 14.06
CA TRP A 24 -4.86 0.79 12.77
C TRP A 24 -3.35 0.84 12.96
N THR A 25 -2.87 1.74 13.81
CA THR A 25 -1.44 1.86 14.14
C THR A 25 -0.87 0.53 14.62
N ARG A 26 -1.58 -0.16 15.53
CA ARG A 26 -1.19 -1.49 16.00
C ARG A 26 -1.17 -2.51 14.87
N LYS A 27 -2.21 -2.56 14.04
CA LYS A 27 -2.35 -3.49 12.92
C LYS A 27 -1.22 -3.32 11.89
N MET A 28 -0.87 -2.07 11.58
CA MET A 28 0.24 -1.75 10.67
C MET A 28 1.60 -2.15 11.25
N ALA A 29 1.79 -2.03 12.56
CA ALA A 29 3.05 -2.35 13.23
C ALA A 29 3.21 -3.85 13.60
N GLU A 30 2.11 -4.60 13.71
CA GLU A 30 2.10 -5.98 14.23
C GLU A 30 3.10 -6.91 13.52
N ASN A 31 3.21 -6.78 12.20
CA ASN A 31 4.09 -7.61 11.36
C ASN A 31 5.22 -6.82 10.68
N PHE A 32 5.35 -5.52 10.97
CA PHE A 32 6.30 -4.64 10.29
C PHE A 32 7.21 -3.92 11.27
N ASP A 33 8.38 -4.51 11.53
CA ASP A 33 9.47 -3.85 12.22
C ASP A 33 10.36 -3.12 11.19
N ARG A 34 10.09 -1.82 11.00
CA ARG A 34 10.87 -0.98 10.09
C ARG A 34 12.38 -1.06 10.35
N ALA A 35 12.81 -1.06 11.62
CA ALA A 35 14.23 -1.02 11.96
C ALA A 35 14.91 -2.34 11.54
N GLN A 36 14.28 -3.47 11.84
CA GLN A 36 14.77 -4.80 11.44
C GLN A 36 14.81 -4.95 9.91
N VAL A 37 13.79 -4.45 9.21
CA VAL A 37 13.75 -4.49 7.73
C VAL A 37 14.87 -3.63 7.14
N GLU A 38 15.07 -2.40 7.63
CA GLU A 38 16.18 -1.55 7.19
C GLU A 38 17.55 -2.18 7.45
N GLU A 39 17.75 -2.78 8.63
CA GLU A 39 19.00 -3.46 8.98
C GLU A 39 19.29 -4.60 8.00
N THR A 40 18.30 -5.45 7.75
CA THR A 40 18.41 -6.57 6.80
C THR A 40 18.73 -6.07 5.39
N LEU A 41 18.04 -5.03 4.92
CA LEU A 41 18.27 -4.44 3.60
C LEU A 41 19.66 -3.84 3.46
N ARG A 42 20.14 -3.10 4.46
CA ARG A 42 21.48 -2.49 4.44
C ARG A 42 22.60 -3.53 4.52
N ALA A 43 22.41 -4.59 5.31
CA ALA A 43 23.43 -5.61 5.53
C ALA A 43 23.53 -6.61 4.37
N SER A 44 22.39 -7.04 3.82
CA SER A 44 22.34 -8.13 2.84
C SER A 44 21.94 -7.69 1.44
N PHE A 45 21.30 -6.53 1.28
CA PHE A 45 20.77 -6.07 0.00
C PHE A 45 21.21 -4.64 -0.40
N PRO A 46 22.53 -4.33 -0.42
CA PRO A 46 23.05 -2.97 -0.58
C PRO A 46 22.77 -2.32 -1.95
N LYS A 47 22.26 -3.06 -2.93
CA LYS A 47 21.85 -2.50 -4.23
C LYS A 47 20.57 -1.65 -4.16
N PHE A 48 19.78 -1.77 -3.09
CA PHE A 48 18.63 -0.89 -2.86
C PHE A 48 19.09 0.45 -2.26
N ASP A 49 18.83 1.52 -2.99
CA ASP A 49 18.98 2.89 -2.49
C ASP A 49 17.74 3.25 -1.66
N LEU A 50 17.81 2.98 -0.35
CA LEU A 50 16.73 3.21 0.60
C LEU A 50 16.42 4.70 0.78
N LYS A 51 15.14 5.04 0.74
CA LYS A 51 14.56 6.38 0.88
C LYS A 51 13.57 6.42 2.06
N GLY A 52 13.07 7.63 2.34
CA GLY A 52 12.13 7.88 3.42
C GLY A 52 12.78 7.77 4.80
N ASN A 53 11.99 8.01 5.84
CA ASN A 53 12.42 7.92 7.23
C ASN A 53 11.22 7.52 8.13
N PRO A 54 11.46 7.18 9.41
CA PRO A 54 10.38 6.78 10.32
C PRO A 54 9.29 7.83 10.55
N ASP A 55 9.57 9.12 10.31
CA ASP A 55 8.62 10.22 10.56
C ASP A 55 7.67 10.42 9.37
N THR A 56 8.17 10.26 8.14
CA THR A 56 7.38 10.43 6.91
C THR A 56 6.80 9.12 6.38
N ASP A 57 7.49 8.00 6.59
CA ASP A 57 7.14 6.70 6.03
C ASP A 57 7.18 5.58 7.08
N PRO A 58 6.52 5.71 8.24
CA PRO A 58 6.65 4.77 9.36
C PRO A 58 6.39 3.30 9.01
N TYR A 59 5.51 3.04 8.05
CA TYR A 59 5.05 1.70 7.66
C TYR A 59 5.48 1.28 6.25
N ARG A 60 6.44 2.02 5.65
CA ARG A 60 6.94 1.80 4.29
C ARG A 60 8.39 2.24 4.18
N ILE A 61 9.25 1.43 3.60
CA ILE A 61 10.60 1.84 3.20
C ILE A 61 10.60 1.94 1.68
N PRO A 62 10.47 3.14 1.11
CA PRO A 62 10.64 3.31 -0.32
C PRO A 62 12.10 3.11 -0.71
N SER A 63 12.36 2.57 -1.90
CA SER A 63 13.72 2.42 -2.41
C SER A 63 13.78 2.50 -3.92
N LEU A 64 14.98 2.78 -4.42
CA LEU A 64 15.33 2.74 -5.84
C LEU A 64 16.28 1.58 -6.11
N TYR A 65 16.09 0.89 -7.23
CA TYR A 65 17.00 -0.12 -7.74
C TYR A 65 17.27 0.13 -9.22
N LYS A 66 18.55 0.18 -9.61
CA LYS A 66 18.95 0.27 -11.02
C LYS A 66 18.91 -1.13 -11.61
N VAL A 67 18.03 -1.35 -12.59
CA VAL A 67 17.79 -2.69 -13.15
C VAL A 67 19.04 -3.24 -13.80
N ASP A 68 19.38 -4.46 -13.41
CA ASP A 68 20.41 -5.31 -13.98
C ASP A 68 19.85 -6.74 -14.18
N GLU A 69 20.64 -7.64 -14.76
CA GLU A 69 20.24 -9.02 -15.02
C GLU A 69 19.92 -9.81 -13.74
N GLU A 70 20.48 -9.38 -12.61
CA GLU A 70 20.30 -10.02 -11.30
C GLU A 70 19.00 -9.60 -10.60
N PHE A 71 18.36 -8.51 -11.02
CA PHE A 71 17.20 -7.95 -10.32
C PHE A 71 16.09 -8.98 -10.00
N PRO A 72 15.66 -9.86 -10.93
CA PRO A 72 14.60 -10.83 -10.61
C PRO A 72 14.99 -11.81 -9.50
N GLU A 73 16.25 -12.27 -9.52
CA GLU A 73 16.82 -13.15 -8.50
C GLU A 73 16.95 -12.43 -7.16
N TYR A 74 17.50 -11.21 -7.20
CA TYR A 74 17.71 -10.36 -6.02
C TYR A 74 16.39 -10.02 -5.32
N LEU A 75 15.34 -9.73 -6.10
CA LEU A 75 14.00 -9.48 -5.58
C LEU A 75 13.35 -10.74 -4.98
N ARG A 76 13.72 -11.94 -5.44
CA ARG A 76 13.26 -13.18 -4.80
C ARG A 76 13.96 -13.39 -3.46
N GLN A 77 15.29 -13.24 -3.43
CA GLN A 77 16.08 -13.40 -2.22
C GLN A 77 15.67 -12.41 -1.11
N VAL A 78 15.35 -11.16 -1.46
CA VAL A 78 14.88 -10.19 -0.46
C VAL A 78 13.51 -10.57 0.14
N ARG A 79 12.60 -11.15 -0.66
CA ARG A 79 11.31 -11.65 -0.16
C ARG A 79 11.50 -12.83 0.79
N GLU A 80 12.41 -13.74 0.46
CA GLU A 80 12.74 -14.88 1.32
C GLU A 80 13.36 -14.41 2.65
N ALA A 81 14.29 -13.45 2.60
CA ALA A 81 14.96 -12.92 3.78
C ALA A 81 14.04 -12.12 4.71
N LEU A 82 13.12 -11.33 4.16
CA LEU A 82 12.17 -10.53 4.95
C LEU A 82 10.95 -11.35 5.42
N GLY A 83 10.70 -12.51 4.82
CA GLY A 83 9.59 -13.39 5.16
C GLY A 83 8.22 -12.82 4.78
N THR A 84 7.16 -13.41 5.32
CA THR A 84 5.77 -13.08 4.96
C THR A 84 5.19 -11.88 5.70
N GLY A 85 5.93 -11.28 6.65
CA GLY A 85 5.47 -10.11 7.41
C GLY A 85 5.59 -8.80 6.63
N VAL A 86 6.41 -8.77 5.59
CA VAL A 86 6.69 -7.59 4.77
C VAL A 86 6.17 -7.80 3.35
N GLU A 87 5.36 -6.87 2.88
CA GLU A 87 4.99 -6.79 1.48
C GLU A 87 6.09 -6.08 0.70
N VAL A 88 6.58 -6.72 -0.36
CA VAL A 88 7.56 -6.14 -1.28
C VAL A 88 6.87 -5.80 -2.60
N ILE A 89 6.69 -4.53 -2.88
CA ILE A 89 5.98 -4.02 -4.06
C ILE A 89 7.03 -3.46 -5.03
N SER A 90 7.05 -3.95 -6.27
CA SER A 90 7.98 -3.49 -7.30
C SER A 90 7.21 -2.82 -8.43
N SER A 91 7.58 -1.60 -8.77
CA SER A 91 7.00 -0.80 -9.85
C SER A 91 8.08 -0.05 -10.63
N GLY A 92 7.72 0.62 -11.73
CA GLY A 92 8.66 1.37 -12.57
C GLY A 92 9.08 0.66 -13.86
N GLY A 93 10.04 1.27 -14.57
CA GLY A 93 10.38 0.96 -15.95
C GLY A 93 11.51 -0.07 -16.13
N ALA A 94 12.07 -0.10 -17.34
CA ALA A 94 13.14 -1.04 -17.72
C ALA A 94 14.51 -0.68 -17.12
N GLU A 95 14.77 0.59 -16.82
CA GLU A 95 16.05 1.07 -16.30
C GLU A 95 16.06 1.19 -14.77
N TRP A 96 14.94 1.63 -14.18
CA TRP A 96 14.82 1.89 -12.75
C TRP A 96 13.53 1.28 -12.20
N LYS A 97 13.66 0.65 -11.04
CA LYS A 97 12.55 0.13 -10.25
C LYS A 97 12.42 0.90 -8.95
N TYR A 98 11.19 1.21 -8.62
CA TYR A 98 10.79 1.64 -7.29
C TYR A 98 10.35 0.39 -6.53
N VAL A 99 11.04 0.08 -5.43
CA VAL A 99 10.72 -1.08 -4.61
C VAL A 99 10.35 -0.61 -3.22
N ASP A 100 9.10 -0.84 -2.85
CA ASP A 100 8.55 -0.49 -1.54
C ASP A 100 8.50 -1.73 -0.65
N PHE A 101 9.04 -1.60 0.56
CA PHE A 101 8.92 -2.60 1.61
C PHE A 101 7.94 -2.08 2.65
N CYS A 102 6.75 -2.64 2.73
CA CYS A 102 5.70 -2.11 3.59
C CYS A 102 5.04 -3.20 4.44
N SER A 103 4.28 -2.76 5.45
CA SER A 103 3.43 -3.67 6.20
C SER A 103 2.45 -4.37 5.27
N THR A 104 2.28 -5.67 5.46
CA THR A 104 1.26 -6.44 4.73
C THR A 104 -0.15 -5.96 5.02
N GLU A 105 -0.38 -5.25 6.14
CA GLU A 105 -1.66 -4.64 6.48
C GLU A 105 -1.92 -3.31 5.75
N GLY A 106 -0.94 -2.81 5.00
CA GLY A 106 -1.05 -1.63 4.18
C GLY A 106 -1.90 -1.80 2.93
N GLY A 107 -1.90 -0.76 2.10
CA GLY A 107 -2.61 -0.72 0.83
C GLY A 107 -4.04 -0.18 0.93
N LYS A 108 -4.55 0.31 -0.21
CA LYS A 108 -5.82 1.05 -0.25
C LYS A 108 -7.02 0.16 0.07
N MET A 109 -7.04 -1.10 -0.39
CA MET A 109 -8.11 -2.05 -0.04
C MET A 109 -8.27 -2.23 1.47
N LYS A 110 -7.18 -2.57 2.18
CA LYS A 110 -7.22 -2.82 3.63
C LYS A 110 -7.57 -1.55 4.40
N GLY A 111 -7.07 -0.40 3.96
CA GLY A 111 -7.47 0.91 4.49
C GLY A 111 -8.95 1.19 4.33
N CYS A 112 -9.53 0.95 3.15
CA CYS A 112 -10.97 1.09 2.92
C CYS A 112 -11.79 0.14 3.80
N GLN A 113 -11.38 -1.13 3.91
CA GLN A 113 -12.05 -2.12 4.76
C GLN A 113 -12.05 -1.71 6.23
N PHE A 114 -10.91 -1.23 6.72
CA PHE A 114 -10.78 -0.75 8.08
C PHE A 114 -11.65 0.50 8.33
N ALA A 115 -11.64 1.46 7.40
CA ALA A 115 -12.49 2.66 7.53
C ALA A 115 -13.99 2.31 7.55
N MET A 116 -14.42 1.32 6.73
CA MET A 116 -15.79 0.79 6.76
C MET A 116 -16.14 0.18 8.12
N GLU A 117 -15.23 -0.60 8.70
CA GLU A 117 -15.41 -1.24 10.01
C GLU A 117 -15.55 -0.20 11.13
N VAL A 118 -14.61 0.74 11.22
CA VAL A 118 -14.61 1.80 12.26
C VAL A 118 -15.85 2.68 12.16
N CYS A 119 -16.25 3.06 10.94
CA CYS A 119 -17.42 3.89 10.72
C CYS A 119 -18.75 3.11 10.76
N ARG A 120 -18.69 1.76 10.85
CA ARG A 120 -19.87 0.86 10.76
C ARG A 120 -20.69 1.08 9.47
N ILE A 121 -19.99 1.30 8.37
CA ILE A 121 -20.60 1.49 7.04
C ILE A 121 -20.41 0.19 6.24
N PRO A 122 -21.50 -0.49 5.83
CA PRO A 122 -21.38 -1.72 5.08
C PRO A 122 -20.92 -1.46 3.63
N PRO A 123 -20.25 -2.42 2.97
CA PRO A 123 -19.70 -2.24 1.62
C PRO A 123 -20.69 -1.70 0.59
N GLU A 124 -21.96 -2.13 0.65
CA GLU A 124 -23.01 -1.74 -0.30
C GLU A 124 -23.36 -0.24 -0.23
N ARG A 125 -22.97 0.41 0.87
CA ARG A 125 -23.11 1.85 1.12
C ARG A 125 -21.79 2.61 0.96
N THR A 126 -20.74 1.95 0.49
CA THR A 126 -19.41 2.53 0.27
C THR A 126 -19.17 2.75 -1.21
N LEU A 127 -18.64 3.93 -1.54
CA LEU A 127 -18.19 4.30 -2.88
C LEU A 127 -16.69 4.57 -2.85
N VAL A 128 -15.91 3.84 -3.64
CA VAL A 128 -14.48 4.11 -3.85
C VAL A 128 -14.28 4.88 -5.14
N CYS A 129 -13.33 5.81 -5.14
CA CYS A 129 -13.00 6.65 -6.29
C CYS A 129 -11.49 6.61 -6.54
N GLY A 130 -11.08 6.49 -7.79
CA GLY A 130 -9.69 6.33 -8.17
C GLY A 130 -9.41 6.83 -9.58
N ASP A 131 -8.15 7.10 -9.86
CA ASP A 131 -7.66 7.66 -11.12
C ASP A 131 -6.51 6.86 -11.74
N SER A 132 -5.82 6.01 -10.98
CA SER A 132 -4.65 5.26 -11.45
C SER A 132 -4.62 3.81 -10.98
N GLY A 133 -3.63 3.04 -11.45
CA GLY A 133 -3.49 1.62 -11.14
C GLY A 133 -3.25 1.35 -9.64
N ASN A 134 -2.75 2.31 -8.88
CA ASN A 134 -2.60 2.17 -7.43
C ASN A 134 -3.96 2.14 -6.70
N ASP A 135 -5.04 2.64 -7.32
CA ASP A 135 -6.41 2.65 -6.80
C ASP A 135 -7.14 1.34 -7.01
N GLU A 136 -6.69 0.56 -8.00
CA GLU A 136 -7.35 -0.64 -8.50
C GLU A 136 -7.74 -1.59 -7.36
N SER A 137 -6.84 -1.80 -6.39
CA SER A 137 -7.11 -2.67 -5.24
C SER A 137 -8.38 -2.31 -4.45
N MET A 138 -8.78 -1.03 -4.37
CA MET A 138 -10.01 -0.61 -3.69
C MET A 138 -11.27 -1.21 -4.33
N TYR A 139 -11.26 -1.39 -5.65
CA TYR A 139 -12.38 -1.90 -6.45
C TYR A 139 -12.57 -3.42 -6.32
N ARG A 140 -11.58 -4.12 -5.74
CA ARG A 140 -11.64 -5.56 -5.49
C ARG A 140 -12.33 -5.92 -4.16
N ALA A 141 -12.57 -4.94 -3.28
CA ALA A 141 -13.27 -5.20 -2.03
C ALA A 141 -14.71 -5.68 -2.30
N PRO A 142 -15.15 -6.83 -1.77
CA PRO A 142 -16.50 -7.34 -2.05
C PRO A 142 -17.60 -6.36 -1.64
N GLY A 143 -18.58 -6.15 -2.52
CA GLY A 143 -19.78 -5.35 -2.24
C GLY A 143 -19.61 -3.83 -2.38
N VAL A 144 -18.38 -3.31 -2.50
CA VAL A 144 -18.17 -1.86 -2.70
C VAL A 144 -18.57 -1.43 -4.10
N ARG A 145 -19.06 -0.19 -4.23
CA ARG A 145 -19.25 0.46 -5.53
C ARG A 145 -17.99 1.23 -5.88
N GLY A 146 -17.62 1.27 -7.16
CA GLY A 146 -16.44 2.00 -7.62
C GLY A 146 -16.75 2.97 -8.76
N VAL A 147 -16.06 4.11 -8.76
CA VAL A 147 -16.09 5.10 -9.84
C VAL A 147 -14.66 5.43 -10.27
N ALA A 148 -14.38 5.35 -11.57
CA ALA A 148 -13.18 5.93 -12.16
C ALA A 148 -13.47 7.39 -12.54
N VAL A 149 -12.60 8.31 -12.14
CA VAL A 149 -12.78 9.74 -12.45
C VAL A 149 -12.45 10.06 -13.90
N GLY A 150 -12.92 11.21 -14.41
CA GLY A 150 -12.84 11.54 -15.84
C GLY A 150 -11.42 11.62 -16.43
N ASN A 151 -10.41 11.86 -15.59
CA ASN A 151 -8.99 11.90 -15.95
C ASN A 151 -8.24 10.59 -15.65
N SER A 152 -8.95 9.47 -15.45
CA SER A 152 -8.32 8.20 -15.10
C SER A 152 -7.34 7.70 -16.16
N MET A 153 -6.22 7.14 -15.70
CA MET A 153 -5.20 6.52 -16.54
C MET A 153 -5.72 5.22 -17.18
N SER A 154 -5.16 4.86 -18.35
CA SER A 154 -5.59 3.69 -19.12
C SER A 154 -5.48 2.38 -18.34
N GLU A 155 -4.46 2.23 -17.51
CA GLU A 155 -4.23 1.04 -16.66
C GLU A 155 -5.43 0.73 -15.74
N LEU A 156 -6.00 1.75 -15.08
CA LEU A 156 -7.16 1.57 -14.21
C LEU A 156 -8.40 1.24 -15.06
N LEU A 157 -8.60 1.95 -16.16
CA LEU A 157 -9.75 1.75 -17.05
C LEU A 157 -9.76 0.34 -17.64
N GLU A 158 -8.60 -0.19 -18.05
CA GLU A 158 -8.46 -1.55 -18.56
C GLU A 158 -8.80 -2.58 -17.49
N HIS A 159 -8.32 -2.40 -16.26
CA HIS A 159 -8.65 -3.29 -15.15
C HIS A 159 -10.17 -3.32 -14.88
N LEU A 160 -10.79 -2.14 -14.75
CA LEU A 160 -12.22 -2.04 -14.45
C LEU A 160 -13.08 -2.59 -15.58
N ARG A 161 -12.69 -2.39 -16.85
CA ARG A 161 -13.36 -3.01 -18.00
C ARG A 161 -13.26 -4.53 -17.93
N ALA A 162 -12.08 -5.08 -17.67
CA ALA A 162 -11.88 -6.51 -17.54
C ALA A 162 -12.72 -7.10 -16.39
N GLN A 163 -12.75 -6.41 -15.23
CA GLN A 163 -13.57 -6.80 -14.08
C GLN A 163 -15.07 -6.77 -14.42
N ALA A 164 -15.54 -5.73 -15.10
CA ALA A 164 -16.94 -5.62 -15.53
C ALA A 164 -17.33 -6.70 -16.55
N SER A 165 -16.44 -7.01 -17.51
CA SER A 165 -16.65 -8.08 -18.49
C SER A 165 -16.66 -9.48 -17.87
N ALA A 166 -15.94 -9.70 -16.78
CA ALA A 166 -15.96 -10.96 -16.03
C ALA A 166 -17.25 -11.18 -15.21
N GLY A 167 -18.08 -10.15 -15.06
CA GLY A 167 -19.28 -10.17 -14.22
C GLY A 167 -18.97 -10.18 -12.71
N PRO A 168 -20.01 -10.11 -11.85
CA PRO A 168 -19.81 -10.22 -10.41
C PRO A 168 -19.20 -11.59 -10.08
N LYS A 169 -17.98 -11.59 -9.50
CA LYS A 169 -17.41 -12.82 -8.94
C LYS A 169 -18.29 -13.22 -7.75
N ALA A 170 -18.82 -14.45 -7.77
CA ALA A 170 -19.46 -15.04 -6.61
C ALA A 170 -18.45 -15.00 -5.45
N VAL A 171 -18.80 -14.29 -4.38
CA VAL A 171 -18.03 -14.27 -3.14
C VAL A 171 -18.24 -15.65 -2.51
N GLN A 172 -17.22 -16.51 -2.53
CA GLN A 172 -17.24 -17.70 -1.69
C GLN A 172 -17.11 -17.22 -0.24
N GLN A 173 -18.16 -17.48 0.55
CA GLN A 173 -18.21 -17.28 1.99
C GLN A 173 -17.31 -18.28 2.70
#